data_AF-A0A7L4RIC9-F1
#
_entry.id   AF-A0A7L4RIC9-F1
#
_cell.length_a   1.000
_cell.length_b   1.000
_cell.length_c   1.000
_cell.angle_alpha   90.00
_cell.angle_beta   90.00
_cell.angle_gamma   90.00
#
_symmetry.space_group_name_H-M   'P 1'
#
loop_
_entity.id
_entity.type
_entity.pdbx_description
1 polymer ?
#
loop_
_entity_poly.entity_id
_entity_poly.type
_entity_poly.pdbx_seq_one_letter_code
_entity_poly.pdbx_strand_id
1 'polypeptide(L)'
;MDEKERTLKDIKKLEAVIEEFEDYGLPEEYAEPYEWAKNYLSDAKHYFKKEDYFSAFGCANYAYGIIDGILIHEGKRGEKN
;
A
#
# COMPACT_ATOMS: atom_id res chain seq x y z
N MET A 1 7.70 -12.26 15.44
CA MET A 1 7.54 -11.94 14.02
C MET A 1 8.89 -11.50 13.54
N ASP A 2 9.47 -12.24 12.60
CA ASP A 2 10.73 -11.83 11.97
C ASP A 2 10.50 -10.73 10.92
N GLU A 3 11.58 -10.14 10.39
CA GLU A 3 11.51 -9.05 9.41
C GLU A 3 10.79 -9.48 8.13
N LYS A 4 10.94 -10.74 7.71
CA LYS A 4 10.29 -11.30 6.52
C LYS A 4 8.79 -11.41 6.71
N GLU A 5 8.33 -12.02 7.79
CA GLU A 5 6.92 -12.15 8.15
C GLU A 5 6.25 -10.78 8.27
N ARG A 6 6.94 -9.83 8.93
CA ARG A 6 6.44 -8.47 9.10
C ARG A 6 6.28 -7.75 7.76
N THR A 7 7.31 -7.82 6.92
CA THR A 7 7.31 -7.18 5.61
C THR A 7 6.24 -7.78 4.71
N LEU A 8 6.09 -9.11 4.70
CA LEU A 8 5.03 -9.78 3.94
C LEU A 8 3.64 -9.33 4.40
N LYS A 9 3.44 -9.15 5.71
CA LYS A 9 2.18 -8.63 6.25
C LYS A 9 1.90 -7.20 5.78
N ASP A 10 2.90 -6.34 5.75
CA ASP A 10 2.72 -4.95 5.32
C ASP A 10 2.52 -4.82 3.80
N ILE A 11 3.17 -5.66 2.98
CA ILE A 11 2.87 -5.77 1.54
C ILE A 11 1.40 -6.15 1.33
N LYS A 12 0.88 -7.15 2.07
CA LYS A 12 -0.53 -7.55 1.98
C LYS A 12 -1.50 -6.46 2.41
N LYS A 13 -1.14 -5.66 3.42
CA LYS A 13 -1.95 -4.50 3.82
C LYS A 13 -1.98 -3.44 2.73
N LEU A 14 -0.86 -3.18 2.07
CA LEU A 14 -0.80 -2.27 0.93
C LEU A 14 -1.69 -2.76 -0.22
N GLU A 15 -1.65 -4.05 -0.55
CA GLU A 15 -2.56 -4.62 -1.55
C GLU A 15 -4.02 -4.39 -1.19
N ALA A 16 -4.41 -4.69 0.06
CA ALA A 16 -5.79 -4.54 0.51
C ALA A 16 -6.25 -3.07 0.53
N VAL A 17 -5.39 -2.13 0.93
CA VAL A 17 -5.76 -0.71 0.95
C VAL A 17 -5.86 -0.11 -0.46
N ILE A 18 -5.05 -0.59 -1.41
CA ILE A 18 -5.17 -0.21 -2.83
C ILE A 18 -6.49 -0.74 -3.40
N GLU A 19 -6.87 -1.98 -3.09
CA GLU A 19 -8.16 -2.54 -3.53
C GLU A 19 -9.35 -1.78 -2.91
N GLU A 20 -9.28 -1.43 -1.62
CA GLU A 20 -10.26 -0.54 -0.98
C GLU A 20 -10.35 0.82 -1.68
N PHE A 21 -9.21 1.40 -2.06
CA PHE A 21 -9.15 2.66 -2.80
C PHE A 21 -9.80 2.57 -4.19
N GLU A 22 -9.54 1.49 -4.91
CA GLU A 22 -10.11 1.18 -6.22
C GLU A 22 -11.65 1.04 -6.12
N ASP A 23 -12.15 0.32 -5.11
CA ASP A 23 -13.59 0.10 -4.90
C ASP A 23 -14.37 1.38 -4.62
N TYR A 24 -13.73 2.40 -4.03
CA TYR A 24 -14.34 3.69 -3.79
C TYR A 24 -14.33 4.64 -5.01
N GLY A 25 -13.77 4.21 -6.15
CA GLY A 25 -13.67 5.02 -7.37
C GLY A 25 -12.65 6.16 -7.27
N LEU A 26 -11.77 6.14 -6.27
CA LEU A 26 -10.79 7.19 -6.03
C LEU A 26 -9.59 7.26 -7.00
N PRO A 27 -9.24 6.22 -7.79
CA PRO A 27 -8.15 6.32 -8.76
C PRO A 27 -8.32 7.45 -9.80
N GLU A 28 -9.55 7.86 -10.13
CA GLU A 28 -9.79 8.95 -11.08
C GLU A 28 -9.45 10.33 -10.48
N GLU A 29 -9.82 10.54 -9.21
CA GLU A 29 -9.58 11.81 -8.50
C GLU A 29 -8.15 11.94 -8.00
N TYR A 30 -7.51 10.82 -7.67
CA TYR A 30 -6.17 10.74 -7.09
C TYR A 30 -5.24 9.89 -7.94
N ALA A 31 -5.20 10.15 -9.25
CA ALA A 31 -4.45 9.35 -10.22
C ALA A 31 -2.95 9.24 -9.90
N GLU A 32 -2.29 10.35 -9.54
CA GLU A 32 -0.85 10.36 -9.23
C GLU A 32 -0.52 9.59 -7.93
N PRO A 33 -1.20 9.84 -6.78
CA PRO A 33 -1.05 9.00 -5.60
C PRO A 33 -1.31 7.50 -5.84
N TYR A 34 -2.32 7.19 -6.65
CA TYR A 34 -2.65 5.82 -7.02
C TYR A 34 -1.51 5.17 -7.84
N GLU A 35 -1.01 5.85 -8.87
CA GLU A 35 0.11 5.38 -9.68
C GLU A 35 1.37 5.16 -8.81
N TRP A 36 1.68 6.09 -7.91
CA TRP A 36 2.78 5.93 -6.97
C TRP A 36 2.59 4.69 -6.09
N ALA A 37 1.40 4.47 -5.54
CA ALA A 37 1.13 3.30 -4.72
C ALA A 37 1.33 1.97 -5.48
N LYS A 38 0.94 1.91 -6.77
CA LYS A 38 1.18 0.72 -7.61
C LYS A 38 2.67 0.52 -7.89
N ASN A 39 3.41 1.60 -8.17
CA ASN A 39 4.85 1.54 -8.40
C ASN A 39 5.60 1.06 -7.15
N TYR A 40 5.31 1.64 -5.98
CA TYR A 40 5.91 1.22 -4.71
C TYR A 40 5.48 -0.19 -4.27
N LEU A 41 4.26 -0.65 -4.60
CA LEU A 41 3.87 -2.04 -4.39
C LEU A 41 4.72 -2.99 -5.24
N SER A 42 4.97 -2.63 -6.51
CA SER A 42 5.87 -3.38 -7.39
C SER A 42 7.29 -3.43 -6.82
N ASP A 43 7.81 -2.29 -6.36
CA ASP A 43 9.14 -2.21 -5.73
C ASP A 43 9.21 -3.03 -4.44
N ALA A 44 8.19 -2.97 -3.59
CA ALA A 44 8.13 -3.75 -2.36
C ALA A 44 8.21 -5.26 -2.65
N LYS A 45 7.45 -5.74 -3.66
CA LYS A 45 7.51 -7.13 -4.12
C LYS A 45 8.88 -7.49 -4.71
N HIS A 46 9.49 -6.56 -5.44
CA HIS A 46 10.82 -6.74 -6.03
C HIS A 46 11.91 -6.91 -4.96
N TYR A 47 11.97 -6.00 -3.98
CA TYR A 47 12.94 -6.06 -2.88
C TYR A 47 12.70 -7.28 -1.98
N PHE A 48 11.44 -7.62 -1.72
CA PHE A 48 11.10 -8.81 -0.92
C PHE A 48 11.63 -10.10 -1.59
N LYS A 49 11.47 -10.23 -2.91
CA LYS A 49 12.00 -11.37 -3.68
C LYS A 49 13.53 -11.45 -3.64
N LYS A 50 14.22 -10.31 -3.49
CA LYS A 50 15.67 -10.20 -3.34
C LYS A 50 16.15 -10.37 -1.89
N GLU A 51 15.25 -10.70 -0.97
CA GLU A 51 15.53 -10.80 0.47
C GLU A 51 16.00 -9.48 1.11
N ASP A 52 15.80 -8.34 0.42
CA ASP A 52 15.97 -7.01 0.99
C ASP A 52 14.68 -6.58 1.68
N TYR A 53 14.49 -7.07 2.90
CA TYR A 53 13.27 -6.84 3.67
C TYR A 53 13.15 -5.40 4.15
N PHE A 54 14.26 -4.70 4.40
CA PHE A 54 14.25 -3.31 4.84
C PHE A 54 13.72 -2.37 3.75
N SER A 55 14.25 -2.49 2.53
CA SER A 55 13.76 -1.70 1.39
C SER A 55 12.31 -2.06 1.06
N ALA A 56 11.96 -3.35 1.07
CA ALA A 56 10.59 -3.80 0.84
C ALA A 56 9.60 -3.24 1.89
N PHE A 57 9.98 -3.25 3.16
CA PHE A 57 9.22 -2.66 4.25
C PHE A 57 9.02 -1.15 4.06
N GLY A 58 10.09 -0.43 3.68
CA GLY A 58 10.03 1.00 3.40
C GLY A 58 9.06 1.34 2.26
N CYS A 59 9.19 0.65 1.12
CA CYS A 59 8.30 0.82 -0.02
C CYS A 59 6.83 0.56 0.35
N ALA A 60 6.56 -0.54 1.05
CA ALA A 60 5.20 -0.92 1.42
C ALA A 60 4.53 0.12 2.34
N ASN A 61 5.24 0.58 3.38
CA ASN A 61 4.67 1.51 4.35
C ASN A 61 4.54 2.94 3.80
N TYR A 62 5.46 3.38 2.94
CA TYR A 62 5.37 4.69 2.29
C TYR A 62 4.10 4.80 1.43
N ALA A 63 3.89 3.82 0.54
CA ALA A 63 2.69 3.77 -0.30
C ALA A 63 1.41 3.59 0.51
N TYR A 64 1.45 2.75 1.55
CA TYR A 64 0.30 2.55 2.42
C TYR A 64 -0.12 3.88 3.06
N GLY A 65 0.82 4.66 3.60
CA GLY A 65 0.53 5.94 4.25
C GLY A 65 -0.09 6.97 3.30
N ILE A 66 0.31 6.99 2.03
CA ILE A 66 -0.28 7.86 1.02
C ILE A 66 -1.76 7.53 0.81
N ILE A 67 -2.07 6.26 0.53
CA ILE A 67 -3.43 5.82 0.24
C ILE A 67 -4.33 5.90 1.49
N ASP A 68 -3.82 5.46 2.65
CA ASP A 68 -4.50 5.52 3.94
C ASP A 68 -4.86 6.97 4.31
N GLY A 69 -3.93 7.91 4.09
CA GLY A 69 -4.16 9.32 4.33
C GLY A 69 -5.30 9.91 3.48
N ILE A 70 -5.39 9.50 2.21
CA ILE A 70 -6.50 9.93 1.33
C ILE A 70 -7.81 9.29 1.77
N LEU A 71 -7.82 8.01 2.11
CA LEU A 71 -9.04 7.35 2.63
C LEU A 71 -9.56 8.02 3.91
N ILE A 72 -8.66 8.47 4.79
CA ILE A 72 -9.02 9.24 6.00
C ILE A 72 -9.59 10.61 5.61
N HIS A 73 -8.94 11.31 4.67
CA HIS A 73 -9.41 12.61 4.18
C HIS A 73 -10.82 12.53 3.59
N GLU A 74 -11.09 11.48 2.82
CA GLU A 74 -12.38 11.20 2.19
C GLU A 74 -13.43 10.65 3.17
N GLY A 75 -13.05 10.35 4.42
CA GLY A 75 -13.94 9.73 5.41
C GLY A 75 -14.29 8.27 5.11
N LYS A 76 -13.61 7.62 4.16
CA LYS A 76 -13.92 6.28 3.64
C LYS A 76 -13.14 5.17 4.34
N ARG A 77 -12.24 5.52 5.27
CA ARG A 77 -11.36 4.56 5.93
C ARG A 77 -12.13 3.66 6.90
N GLY A 78 -12.16 2.36 6.61
CA GLY A 78 -12.77 1.36 7.51
C GLY A 78 -14.29 1.26 7.39
N GLU A 79 -14.89 1.82 6.34
CA GLU A 79 -16.33 1.68 6.07
C GLU A 79 -16.70 0.32 5.43
N LYS A 80 -15.71 -0.47 4.98
CA LYS A 80 -15.91 -1.88 4.60
C LYS A 80 -16.16 -2.73 5.85
N ASN A 81 -17.44 -2.89 6.19
CA ASN A 81 -17.94 -3.92 7.11
C ASN A 81 -18.23 -5.22 6.35
#